data_AF-A0A3M8BAF8-F1
#
_entry.id   AF-A0A3M8BAF8-F1
#
_cell.length_a   1.000
_cell.length_b   1.000
_cell.length_c   1.000
_cell.angle_alpha   90.00
_cell.angle_beta   90.00
_cell.angle_gamma   90.00
#
_symmetry.space_group_name_H-M   'P 1'
#
loop_
_entity.id
_entity.type
_entity.pdbx_description
1 polymer ?
#
loop_
_entity_poly.entity_id
_entity_poly.type
_entity_poly.pdbx_seq_one_letter_code
_entity_poly.pdbx_strand_id
1 'polypeptide(L)' 'MIKLTRFNGTAFYLNITHIETVEATPDTVITLFNDRKYIVKDSVESIAERVQAFYQNAHPIATAPKLPDDLNE' A
#
# COMPACT_ATOMS: atom_id res chain seq x y z
N MET A 1 -3.29 -4.41 -7.85
CA MET A 1 -2.38 -5.54 -7.54
C MET A 1 -0.99 -4.98 -7.27
N ILE A 2 -0.27 -5.46 -6.25
CA ILE A 2 1.12 -5.11 -5.97
C ILE A 2 2.03 -6.32 -6.11
N LYS A 3 3.25 -6.12 -6.62
CA LYS A 3 4.27 -7.16 -6.70
C LYS A 3 4.99 -7.27 -5.36
N LEU A 4 5.12 -8.49 -4.85
CA LEU A 4 5.79 -8.83 -3.60
C LEU A 4 6.73 -10.02 -3.79
N THR A 5 7.67 -10.19 -2.88
CA THR A 5 8.70 -11.23 -2.93
C THR A 5 8.65 -12.09 -1.68
N ARG A 6 8.47 -13.41 -1.87
CA ARG A 6 8.57 -14.38 -0.78
C ARG A 6 10.03 -14.58 -0.36
N PHE A 7 10.24 -15.18 0.81
CA PHE A 7 11.59 -15.52 1.28
C PHE A 7 12.38 -16.44 0.34
N ASN A 8 11.70 -17.35 -0.35
CA ASN A 8 12.30 -18.21 -1.37
C ASN A 8 12.66 -17.49 -2.69
N GLY A 9 12.50 -16.15 -2.75
CA GLY A 9 12.79 -15.34 -3.95
C GLY A 9 11.70 -15.37 -5.02
N THR A 10 10.63 -16.14 -4.83
CA THR A 10 9.51 -16.17 -5.79
C THR A 10 8.72 -14.87 -5.70
N ALA A 11 8.56 -14.21 -6.84
CA ALA A 11 7.69 -13.06 -6.97
C ALA A 11 6.23 -13.49 -7.14
N PHE A 12 5.32 -12.74 -6.53
CA PHE A 12 3.89 -12.93 -6.72
C PHE A 12 3.17 -11.58 -6.70
N TYR A 13 1.93 -11.57 -7.20
CA TYR A 13 1.07 -10.39 -7.15
C TYR A 13 -0.03 -10.61 -6.12
N LEU A 14 -0.23 -9.61 -5.27
CA LEU A 14 -1.26 -9.62 -4.24
C LEU A 14 -2.30 -8.54 -4.54
N ASN A 15 -3.57 -8.89 -4.33
CA ASN A 15 -4.63 -7.89 -4.37
C ASN A 15 -4.59 -7.04 -3.10
N ILE A 16 -4.44 -5.73 -3.27
CA ILE A 16 -4.33 -4.80 -2.14
C ILE A 16 -5.65 -4.59 -1.42
N THR A 17 -6.80 -4.73 -2.10
CA THR A 17 -8.12 -4.52 -1.50
C THR A 17 -8.49 -5.62 -0.51
N HIS A 18 -7.67 -6.67 -0.46
CA HIS A 18 -7.81 -7.80 0.44
C HIS A 18 -6.87 -7.73 1.64
N ILE A 19 -5.92 -6.78 1.65
CA ILE A 19 -4.98 -6.63 2.75
C ILE A 19 -5.71 -6.00 3.93
N GLU A 20 -5.64 -6.67 5.07
CA GLU A 20 -6.20 -6.18 6.33
C GLU A 20 -5.12 -5.50 7.18
N THR A 21 -3.98 -6.17 7.38
CA THR A 21 -2.84 -5.64 8.13
C THR A 21 -1.51 -5.95 7.45
N VAL A 22 -0.52 -5.10 7.68
CA VAL A 22 0.89 -5.33 7.35
C VAL A 22 1.71 -5.00 8.60
N GLU A 23 2.43 -5.98 9.12
CA GLU A 23 3.13 -5.88 10.41
C GLU A 23 4.63 -6.14 10.25
N ALA A 24 5.45 -5.29 10.88
CA ALA A 24 6.89 -5.49 11.01
C ALA A 24 7.16 -6.45 12.18
N THR A 25 7.14 -7.75 11.91
CA THR A 25 7.73 -8.76 12.82
C THR A 25 9.21 -8.94 12.41
N PRO A 26 10.06 -9.84 12.97
CA PRO A 26 11.42 -10.00 12.44
C PRO A 26 11.42 -10.24 10.91
N ASP A 27 10.32 -10.79 10.39
CA ASP A 27 9.94 -10.80 8.98
C ASP A 27 8.63 -10.01 8.75
N THR A 28 8.40 -9.43 7.58
CA THR A 28 7.14 -8.72 7.29
C THR A 28 5.98 -9.69 7.07
N VAL A 29 4.88 -9.51 7.80
CA VAL A 29 3.66 -10.33 7.68
C VAL A 29 2.52 -9.50 7.12
N ILE A 30 1.86 -10.01 6.10
CA ILE A 30 0.63 -9.46 5.53
C ILE A 30 -0.53 -10.39 5.89
N THR A 31 -1.54 -9.87 6.57
CA THR A 31 -2.78 -10.60 6.87
C THR A 31 -3.88 -10.11 5.94
N LEU A 32 -4.66 -11.04 5.38
CA LEU A 32 -5.82 -10.75 4.55
C LEU A 32 -7.11 -10.93 5.35
N PHE A 33 -8.22 -10.32 4.89
CA PHE A 33 -9.56 -10.39 5.50
C PHE A 33 -10.15 -11.81 5.69
N ASN A 34 -9.50 -12.83 5.13
CA ASN A 34 -9.87 -14.24 5.26
C ASN A 34 -8.88 -15.03 6.12
N ASP A 35 -8.18 -14.34 7.02
CA ASP A 35 -7.15 -14.84 7.93
C ASP A 35 -5.90 -15.45 7.25
N ARG A 36 -5.81 -15.41 5.92
CA ARG A 36 -4.61 -15.88 5.21
C ARG A 36 -3.46 -14.93 5.43
N LYS A 37 -2.29 -15.50 5.74
CA LYS A 37 -1.06 -14.74 5.98
C LYS A 37 -0.01 -15.00 4.91
N TYR A 38 0.69 -13.95 4.52
CA TYR A 38 1.86 -13.99 3.65
C TYR A 38 3.06 -13.40 4.36
N ILE A 39 4.16 -14.13 4.37
CA ILE A 39 5.44 -13.63 4.88
C ILE A 39 6.30 -13.24 3.67
N VAL A 40 6.79 -12.01 3.67
CA VAL A 40 7.48 -11.39 2.53
C VAL A 40 8.79 -10.73 2.95
N LYS A 41 9.69 -10.56 1.97
CA LYS A 41 10.97 -9.86 2.14
C LYS A 41 10.83 -8.34 2.06
N ASP A 42 9.74 -7.86 1.46
CA ASP A 42 9.46 -6.44 1.32
C ASP A 42 9.18 -5.81 2.69
N SER A 43 9.70 -4.60 2.94
CA SER A 43 9.44 -3.88 4.18
C SER A 43 8.01 -3.32 4.22
N VAL A 44 7.51 -3.03 5.42
CA VAL A 44 6.18 -2.43 5.62
C VAL A 44 6.06 -1.11 4.86
N GLU A 45 7.11 -0.29 4.88
CA GLU A 45 7.15 1.02 4.21
C GLU A 45 7.04 0.85 2.69
N SER A 46 7.81 -0.06 2.09
CA SER A 46 7.74 -0.30 0.64
C SER A 46 6.38 -0.84 0.22
N ILE A 47 5.73 -1.65 1.05
CA ILE A 47 4.38 -2.14 0.79
C ILE A 47 3.37 -0.98 0.87
N ALA A 48 3.45 -0.16 1.92
CA ALA A 48 2.58 0.99 2.13
C ALA A 48 2.68 2.01 0.99
N GLU A 49 3.89 2.33 0.52
CA GLU A 49 4.12 3.21 -0.63
C GLU A 49 3.45 2.69 -1.90
N ARG A 50 3.57 1.38 -2.19
CA ARG A 50 2.93 0.77 -3.37
C ARG A 50 1.41 0.79 -3.27
N VAL A 51 0.87 0.59 -2.08
CA VAL A 51 -0.57 0.68 -1.82
C VAL A 51 -1.05 2.12 -2.03
N GLN A 52 -0.34 3.11 -1.49
CA GLN A 52 -0.68 4.52 -1.66
C GLN A 52 -0.60 4.94 -3.14
N ALA A 53 0.47 4.56 -3.84
CA ALA A 53 0.64 4.83 -5.26
C ALA A 53 -0.49 4.21 -6.09
N PHE A 54 -0.98 3.02 -5.75
CA PHE A 54 -2.13 2.45 -6.43
C PHE A 54 -3.38 3.33 -6.29
N TYR A 55 -3.69 3.79 -5.09
CA TYR A 55 -4.88 4.64 -4.86
C TYR A 55 -4.75 6.03 -5.49
N GLN A 56 -3.56 6.63 -5.46
CA GLN A 56 -3.29 7.92 -6.12
C GLN A 56 -3.45 7.85 -7.65
N ASN A 57 -3.11 6.72 -8.25
CA ASN A 57 -3.29 6.52 -9.69
C ASN A 57 -4.72 6.10 -10.06
N ALA A 58 -5.43 5.42 -9.15
CA ALA A 58 -6.80 4.96 -9.37
C ALA A 58 -7.83 6.11 -9.26
N HIS A 59 -7.54 7.13 -8.46
CA HIS A 59 -8.29 8.37 -8.42
C HIS A 59 -7.31 9.51 -8.69
N PRO A 60 -7.28 10.12 -9.88
CA PRO A 60 -6.62 11.42 -10.00
C PRO A 60 -7.31 12.32 -9.00
N ILE A 61 -6.61 12.65 -7.91
CA ILE A 61 -7.01 13.72 -7.02
C ILE A 61 -7.15 14.92 -7.96
N ALA A 62 -8.38 15.29 -8.29
CA ALA A 62 -8.64 16.62 -8.79
C ALA A 62 -8.07 17.51 -7.70
N THR A 63 -6.90 18.08 -7.95
CA THR A 63 -6.26 19.07 -7.08
C THR A 63 -7.36 20.06 -6.74
N ALA A 64 -7.83 20.01 -5.48
CA ALA A 64 -8.75 21.03 -5.00
C ALA A 64 -8.07 22.37 -5.31
N PRO A 65 -8.73 23.31 -5.99
CA PRO A 65 -8.13 24.60 -6.25
C PRO A 65 -7.72 25.16 -4.88
N LYS A 66 -6.45 25.55 -4.73
CA LYS A 66 -6.06 26.39 -3.60
C LYS A 66 -7.01 27.58 -3.66
N LEU A 67 -7.85 27.72 -2.63
CA LEU A 67 -8.66 28.91 -2.48
C LEU A 67 -7.68 30.08 -2.49
N PRO A 68 -7.84 31.10 -3.36
CA PRO A 68 -6.94 32.23 -3.37
C PRO A 68 -6.89 32.83 -1.96
N ASP A 69 -5.67 33.13 -1.48
CA ASP A 69 -5.39 33.80 -0.19
C ASP A 69 -5.85 35.29 -0.20
N ASP A 70 -6.96 35.58 -0.86
CA ASP A 70 -7.50 36.92 -1.05
C ASP A 70 -8.75 37.11 -0.17
N LEU A 71 -8.55 37.01 1.14
CA LEU A 71 -9.44 37.59 2.17
C LEU A 71 -8.61 38.38 3.19
N ASN A 72 -7.76 39.28 2.67
CA ASN A 72 -7.24 40.41 3.41
C ASN A 72 -7.60 41.68 2.63
N GLU A 73 -8.79 42.19 2.88
CA GLU A 73 -9.13 43.63 2.79
C GLU A 73 -9.96 44.01 4.02
#